data_AF-A0A5N7CRG9-F1
#
_entry.id   AF-A0A5N7CRG9-F1
#
_cell.length_a   1.000
_cell.length_b   1.000
_cell.length_c   1.000
_cell.angle_alpha   90.00
_cell.angle_beta   90.00
_cell.angle_gamma   90.00
#
_symmetry.space_group_name_H-M   'P 1'
#
loop_
_entity.id
_entity.type
_entity.pdbx_description
1 polymer ?
#
loop_
_entity_poly.entity_id
_entity_poly.type
_entity_poly.pdbx_seq_one_letter_code
_entity_poly.pdbx_strand_id
1 'polypeptide(L)'
;MVRLCSRLPAVGRTETGVPSQRLLFPLKQRSHYPPSRLSPLTLSIAGHYSLTLRSDLIMFSRAVRPAVRAGSAVVTRTAPPNAANFATLREIEGRLKSIKNIEKITNTMKVIASTRLTRAQKAMGDSRVYGETSNTVFEKAETKPLEDKKTLLVVASSDKGLCGGIHSGLSKATRRILQEYPESDIVVLGEKAKAQLSRTNPNALVLSFANVCKDIPTFADAQAIADQIALLPTDYASVKIIYNKWLNAQSYEPATVEAYSEEAITKSANISSFEIDDQALANLREYALANSLFWAMAEGHACEISARRNAMENASKNAGEMINKFQILYNRQRQAAITGELVEIITGATASADM
;
A
#
# COMPACT_ATOMS: atom_id res chain seq x y z
N MET A 1 7.66 29.45 -63.90
CA MET A 1 6.66 28.37 -63.81
C MET A 1 7.03 27.57 -62.55
N VAL A 2 6.57 27.97 -61.37
CA VAL A 2 5.47 27.32 -60.61
C VAL A 2 4.73 28.40 -59.78
N ARG A 3 3.39 28.30 -59.74
CA ARG A 3 2.42 29.27 -59.19
C ARG A 3 2.26 29.16 -57.68
N LEU A 4 2.14 30.31 -57.01
CA LEU A 4 1.47 30.50 -55.72
C LEU A 4 -0.03 30.20 -55.84
N CYS A 5 -0.63 29.64 -54.79
CA CYS A 5 -2.08 29.69 -54.58
C CYS A 5 -2.38 29.88 -53.09
N SER A 6 -2.98 31.03 -52.79
CA SER A 6 -3.60 31.44 -51.54
C SER A 6 -5.05 30.95 -51.46
N ARG A 7 -5.57 30.65 -50.25
CA ARG A 7 -7.00 30.78 -49.91
C ARG A 7 -7.28 30.59 -48.41
N LEU A 8 -7.80 31.66 -47.80
CA LEU A 8 -8.54 31.71 -46.54
C LEU A 8 -9.97 31.13 -46.71
N PRO A 9 -10.67 30.86 -45.59
CA PRO A 9 -12.01 31.44 -45.38
C PRO A 9 -12.15 31.99 -43.93
N ALA A 10 -12.55 33.24 -43.71
CA ALA A 10 -13.90 33.84 -43.81
C ALA A 10 -14.80 33.57 -42.58
N VAL A 11 -15.02 34.67 -41.83
CA VAL A 11 -15.84 34.85 -40.62
C VAL A 11 -17.31 35.01 -41.01
N GLY A 12 -18.22 34.36 -40.27
CA GLY A 12 -19.67 34.59 -40.35
C GLY A 12 -20.27 34.69 -38.95
N ARG A 13 -20.75 35.89 -38.59
CA ARG A 13 -21.56 36.19 -37.40
C ARG A 13 -23.01 35.75 -37.63
N THR A 14 -23.63 35.13 -36.63
CA THR A 14 -25.07 35.26 -36.39
C THR A 14 -25.30 35.37 -34.88
N GLU A 15 -26.01 36.43 -34.50
CA GLU A 15 -26.48 36.71 -33.15
C GLU A 15 -27.68 35.81 -32.81
N THR A 16 -27.80 35.36 -31.57
CA THR A 16 -29.10 35.24 -30.86
C THR A 16 -28.90 34.89 -29.38
N GLY A 17 -29.33 35.81 -28.50
CA GLY A 17 -30.20 35.54 -27.35
C GLY A 17 -29.71 34.65 -26.20
N VAL A 18 -29.25 35.28 -25.13
CA VAL A 18 -29.15 34.73 -23.76
C VAL A 18 -30.56 34.63 -23.13
N PRO A 19 -30.84 33.65 -22.24
CA PRO A 19 -30.83 33.94 -20.79
C PRO A 19 -30.17 32.80 -19.99
N SER A 20 -29.10 33.06 -19.23
CA SER A 20 -29.15 33.48 -17.81
C SER A 20 -30.19 32.72 -16.98
N GLN A 21 -29.80 31.54 -16.48
CA GLN A 21 -30.42 30.97 -15.28
C GLN A 21 -29.39 30.89 -14.15
N ARG A 22 -29.55 31.83 -13.23
CA ARG A 22 -29.09 31.78 -11.84
C ARG A 22 -29.57 30.47 -11.20
N LEU A 23 -28.65 29.59 -10.84
CA LEU A 23 -28.90 28.59 -9.81
C LEU A 23 -28.54 29.20 -8.47
N LEU A 24 -29.53 29.84 -7.85
CA LEU A 24 -29.56 30.08 -6.41
C LEU A 24 -29.92 28.77 -5.69
N PHE A 25 -29.20 28.51 -4.60
CA PHE A 25 -29.39 27.48 -3.59
C PHE A 25 -30.86 27.24 -3.17
N PRO A 26 -31.11 26.07 -2.56
CA PRO A 26 -31.75 26.10 -1.25
C PRO A 26 -30.91 25.37 -0.20
N LEU A 27 -30.41 26.16 0.77
CA LEU A 27 -30.02 25.72 2.10
C LEU A 27 -31.24 25.06 2.77
N LYS A 28 -31.19 23.74 2.96
CA LYS A 28 -32.16 23.02 3.79
C LYS A 28 -31.65 23.00 5.23
N GLN A 29 -32.40 23.69 6.08
CA GLN A 29 -32.16 23.83 7.51
C GLN A 29 -32.29 22.49 8.26
N ARG A 30 -31.31 22.28 9.16
CA ARG A 30 -31.38 21.74 10.53
C ARG A 30 -32.53 20.78 10.88
N SER A 31 -32.14 19.56 11.27
CA SER A 31 -32.88 18.73 12.24
C SER A 31 -32.00 18.49 13.46
N HIS A 32 -32.59 18.72 14.62
CA HIS A 32 -32.04 18.59 15.97
C HIS A 32 -31.51 17.19 16.30
N TYR A 33 -30.36 17.12 16.96
CA TYR A 33 -30.00 16.05 17.89
C TYR A 33 -29.54 16.68 19.22
N PRO A 34 -29.96 16.15 20.38
CA PRO A 34 -29.71 16.76 21.69
C PRO A 34 -28.32 16.41 22.25
N PRO A 35 -27.76 17.21 23.19
CA PRO A 35 -26.45 16.97 23.76
C PRO A 35 -26.52 16.06 24.99
N SER A 36 -25.82 14.92 24.97
CA SER A 36 -25.61 14.09 26.16
C SER A 36 -24.21 14.32 26.75
N ARG A 37 -24.19 15.11 27.82
CA ARG A 37 -23.32 15.08 29.01
C ARG A 37 -21.90 14.52 28.86
N LEU A 38 -20.93 15.43 28.84
CA LEU A 38 -19.56 15.22 29.30
C LEU A 38 -19.50 15.39 30.83
N SER A 39 -18.81 14.48 31.52
CA SER A 39 -18.31 14.67 32.89
C SER A 39 -16.81 14.40 32.93
N PRO A 40 -16.06 15.04 33.86
CA PRO A 40 -14.77 15.61 33.52
C PRO A 40 -13.56 14.74 33.87
N LEU A 41 -12.48 15.08 33.17
CA LEU A 41 -11.08 14.83 33.48
C LEU A 41 -10.74 15.17 34.93
N THR A 42 -10.04 14.27 35.63
CA THR A 42 -9.19 14.62 36.77
C THR A 42 -7.74 14.27 36.45
N LEU A 43 -7.01 15.33 36.10
CA LEU A 43 -5.56 15.46 36.13
C LEU A 43 -5.07 15.27 37.57
N SER A 44 -4.00 14.50 37.80
CA SER A 44 -3.28 14.52 39.08
C SER A 44 -1.78 14.46 38.80
N ILE A 45 -1.13 15.61 38.96
CA ILE A 45 0.33 15.80 38.91
C ILE A 45 0.82 16.14 40.33
N ALA A 46 1.76 15.31 40.78
CA ALA A 46 2.96 15.54 41.60
C ALA A 46 2.97 16.36 42.92
N GLY A 47 3.76 15.80 43.87
CA GLY A 47 4.49 16.48 44.96
C GLY A 47 3.91 16.22 46.36
N HIS A 48 4.65 15.98 47.44
CA HIS A 48 6.09 16.01 47.71
C HIS A 48 6.32 15.65 49.22
N TYR A 49 7.46 15.03 49.59
CA TYR A 49 8.11 14.96 50.94
C TYR A 49 7.38 14.19 52.08
N SER A 50 7.99 13.50 53.07
CA SER A 50 9.36 13.17 53.50
C SER A 50 9.28 12.21 54.72
N LEU A 51 10.42 11.56 55.08
CA LEU A 51 10.88 11.12 56.42
C LEU A 51 11.02 9.60 56.73
N THR A 52 12.28 9.17 56.64
CA THR A 52 13.12 8.48 57.66
C THR A 52 12.71 7.15 58.33
N LEU A 53 13.55 6.15 58.04
CA LEU A 53 14.26 5.23 58.96
C LEU A 53 13.44 4.34 59.92
N ARG A 54 13.44 3.03 59.65
CA ARG A 54 14.13 2.04 60.50
C ARG A 54 14.26 0.68 59.81
N SER A 55 15.41 0.09 60.07
CA SER A 55 15.89 -1.25 59.78
C SER A 55 14.91 -2.32 60.24
N ASP A 56 14.70 -3.37 59.43
CA ASP A 56 14.80 -4.74 59.90
C ASP A 56 14.95 -5.73 58.75
N LEU A 57 15.91 -6.63 58.97
CA LEU A 57 16.49 -7.60 58.07
C LEU A 57 15.78 -8.94 58.29
N ILE A 58 14.91 -9.40 57.39
CA ILE A 58 14.42 -10.79 57.41
C ILE A 58 14.39 -11.36 55.99
N MET A 59 15.27 -12.33 55.76
CA MET A 59 15.25 -13.27 54.64
C MET A 59 13.91 -14.01 54.57
N PHE A 60 13.28 -14.06 53.39
CA PHE A 60 12.27 -15.07 53.09
C PHE A 60 12.72 -16.01 51.98
N SER A 61 12.97 -17.23 52.46
CA SER A 61 13.29 -18.48 51.78
C SER A 61 12.24 -18.88 50.74
N ARG A 62 12.73 -19.42 49.61
CA ARG A 62 11.97 -20.15 48.59
C ARG A 62 11.32 -21.40 49.20
N ALA A 63 10.00 -21.39 49.35
CA ALA A 63 9.23 -22.60 49.63
C ALA A 63 8.83 -23.30 48.32
N VAL A 64 9.53 -24.41 48.01
CA VAL A 64 9.16 -25.40 47.00
C VAL A 64 8.01 -26.23 47.56
N ARG A 65 6.86 -26.24 46.87
CA ARG A 65 5.76 -27.18 47.17
C ARG A 65 5.90 -28.45 46.30
N PRO A 66 5.84 -29.66 46.87
CA PRO A 66 5.82 -30.88 46.08
C PRO A 66 4.40 -31.12 45.57
N ALA A 67 4.22 -31.12 44.25
CA ALA A 67 2.98 -31.57 43.63
C ALA A 67 2.97 -33.10 43.59
N VAL A 68 2.06 -33.71 44.35
CA VAL A 68 1.74 -35.14 44.32
C VAL A 68 1.26 -35.50 42.92
N ARG A 69 2.04 -36.32 42.21
CA ARG A 69 1.69 -36.83 40.89
C ARG A 69 0.85 -38.11 41.07
N ALA A 70 -0.47 -37.94 41.16
CA ALA A 70 -1.40 -39.07 41.08
C ALA A 70 -1.33 -39.66 39.65
N GLY A 71 -0.98 -40.94 39.57
CA GLY A 71 -0.88 -41.68 38.32
C GLY A 71 -2.26 -41.86 37.70
N SER A 72 -2.56 -41.10 36.65
CA SER A 72 -3.47 -41.53 35.61
C SER A 72 -2.61 -42.09 34.49
N ALA A 73 -2.51 -43.41 34.43
CA ALA A 73 -1.97 -44.11 33.28
C ALA A 73 -2.94 -43.91 32.11
N VAL A 74 -2.85 -42.77 31.44
CA VAL A 74 -3.40 -42.60 30.11
C VAL A 74 -2.59 -43.53 29.23
N VAL A 75 -3.19 -44.67 28.87
CA VAL A 75 -2.70 -45.51 27.78
C VAL A 75 -2.77 -44.64 26.53
N THR A 76 -1.69 -43.93 26.23
CA THR A 76 -1.47 -43.35 24.91
C THR A 76 -1.46 -44.54 23.95
N ARG A 77 -2.59 -44.78 23.28
CA ARG A 77 -2.59 -45.59 22.06
C ARG A 77 -1.63 -44.89 21.11
N THR A 78 -0.39 -45.35 21.06
CA THR A 78 0.55 -44.98 20.03
C THR A 78 -0.08 -45.45 18.72
N ALA A 79 -0.56 -44.50 17.92
CA ALA A 79 -0.98 -44.81 16.57
C ALA A 79 0.20 -45.52 15.87
N PRO A 80 -0.05 -46.60 15.11
CA PRO A 80 1.03 -47.31 14.44
C PRO A 80 1.83 -46.32 13.57
N PRO A 81 3.16 -46.39 13.57
CA PRO A 81 4.02 -45.43 12.87
C PRO A 81 3.87 -45.48 11.34
N ASN A 82 3.01 -46.37 10.82
CA ASN A 82 2.70 -46.56 9.41
C ASN A 82 1.18 -46.56 9.15
N ALA A 83 0.40 -45.75 9.86
CA ALA A 83 -0.81 -45.22 9.25
C ALA A 83 -0.34 -44.26 8.15
N ALA A 84 -0.02 -44.82 6.98
CA ALA A 84 0.24 -44.02 5.80
C ALA A 84 -0.89 -42.99 5.70
N ASN A 85 -0.53 -41.72 5.81
CA ASN A 85 -1.41 -40.59 5.54
C ASN A 85 -1.76 -40.64 4.04
N PHE A 86 -2.51 -41.65 3.62
CA PHE A 86 -3.15 -41.66 2.34
C PHE A 86 -4.16 -40.53 2.40
N ALA A 87 -3.85 -39.44 1.71
CA ALA A 87 -4.82 -38.37 1.49
C ALA A 87 -6.10 -39.03 1.00
N THR A 88 -7.17 -38.89 1.78
CA THR A 88 -8.44 -39.55 1.43
C THR A 88 -8.88 -39.04 0.06
N LEU A 89 -9.54 -39.88 -0.74
CA LEU A 89 -9.98 -39.49 -2.08
C LEU A 89 -10.81 -38.19 -2.03
N ARG A 90 -11.63 -38.04 -0.97
CA ARG A 90 -12.42 -36.85 -0.66
C ARG A 90 -11.56 -35.60 -0.39
N GLU A 91 -10.44 -35.73 0.32
CA GLU A 91 -9.52 -34.60 0.55
C GLU A 91 -8.84 -34.15 -0.74
N ILE A 92 -8.42 -35.09 -1.58
CA ILE A 92 -7.80 -34.78 -2.88
C ILE A 92 -8.81 -34.04 -3.77
N GLU A 93 -10.05 -34.52 -3.84
CA GLU A 93 -11.13 -33.87 -4.58
C GLU A 93 -11.43 -32.46 -4.04
N GLY A 94 -11.54 -32.31 -2.72
CA GLY A 94 -11.78 -31.03 -2.06
C GLY A 94 -10.67 -30.00 -2.34
N ARG A 95 -9.40 -30.44 -2.30
CA ARG A 95 -8.25 -29.60 -2.67
C ARG A 95 -8.30 -29.21 -4.14
N LEU A 96 -8.57 -30.16 -5.04
CA LEU A 96 -8.65 -29.92 -6.47
C LEU A 96 -9.73 -28.89 -6.82
N LYS A 97 -10.91 -28.99 -6.20
CA LYS A 97 -11.99 -28.00 -6.33
C LYS A 97 -11.57 -26.61 -5.84
N SER A 98 -10.88 -26.56 -4.70
CA SER A 98 -10.39 -25.29 -4.13
C SER A 98 -9.36 -24.61 -5.03
N ILE A 99 -8.39 -25.37 -5.56
CA ILE A 99 -7.34 -24.84 -6.45
C ILE A 99 -7.95 -24.34 -7.78
N LYS A 100 -8.92 -25.07 -8.35
CA LYS A 100 -9.68 -24.61 -9.53
C LYS A 100 -10.40 -23.29 -9.29
N ASN A 101 -11.01 -23.12 -8.11
CA ASN A 101 -11.64 -21.85 -7.75
C ASN A 101 -10.62 -20.72 -7.64
N ILE A 102 -9.46 -20.99 -7.02
CA ILE A 102 -8.36 -20.02 -6.92
C ILE A 102 -7.86 -19.61 -8.31
N GLU A 103 -7.64 -20.57 -9.22
CA GLU A 103 -7.24 -20.32 -10.61
C GLU A 103 -8.27 -19.41 -11.34
N LYS A 104 -9.56 -19.68 -11.17
CA LYS A 104 -10.62 -18.85 -11.77
C LYS A 104 -10.58 -17.42 -11.24
N ILE A 105 -10.37 -17.25 -9.93
CA ILE A 105 -10.27 -15.93 -9.29
C ILE A 105 -9.04 -15.18 -9.78
N THR A 106 -7.87 -15.83 -9.82
CA THR A 106 -6.61 -15.19 -10.26
C THR A 106 -6.65 -14.84 -11.74
N ASN A 107 -7.21 -15.69 -12.59
CA ASN A 107 -7.40 -15.39 -14.00
C ASN A 107 -8.36 -14.19 -14.21
N THR A 108 -9.48 -14.16 -13.49
CA THR A 108 -10.41 -13.02 -13.53
C THR A 108 -9.72 -11.74 -13.06
N MET A 109 -8.96 -11.81 -11.96
CA MET A 109 -8.22 -10.66 -11.43
C MET A 109 -7.12 -10.17 -12.38
N LYS A 110 -6.45 -11.08 -13.11
CA LYS A 110 -5.50 -10.73 -14.17
C LYS A 110 -6.17 -9.86 -15.24
N VAL A 111 -7.36 -10.26 -15.71
CA VAL A 111 -8.13 -9.51 -16.71
C VAL A 111 -8.57 -8.14 -16.16
N ILE A 112 -9.10 -8.10 -14.94
CA ILE A 112 -9.49 -6.84 -14.27
C ILE A 112 -8.28 -5.91 -14.15
N ALA A 113 -7.13 -6.41 -13.68
CA ALA A 113 -5.91 -5.63 -13.57
C ALA A 113 -5.43 -5.12 -14.94
N SER A 114 -5.55 -5.93 -16.00
CA SER A 114 -5.19 -5.50 -17.36
C SER A 114 -6.04 -4.34 -17.85
N THR A 115 -7.36 -4.37 -17.63
CA THR A 115 -8.25 -3.26 -18.02
C THR A 115 -7.99 -1.98 -17.24
N ARG A 116 -7.66 -2.10 -15.95
CA ARG A 116 -7.30 -0.96 -15.09
C ARG A 116 -5.93 -0.39 -15.45
N LEU A 117 -4.98 -1.24 -15.85
CA LEU A 117 -3.62 -0.82 -16.21
C LEU A 117 -3.64 0.18 -17.36
N THR A 118 -4.44 -0.06 -18.40
CA THR A 118 -4.54 0.86 -19.54
C THR A 118 -5.02 2.26 -19.10
N ARG A 119 -5.98 2.33 -18.17
CA ARG A 119 -6.47 3.61 -17.64
C ARG A 119 -5.44 4.28 -16.74
N ALA A 120 -4.77 3.51 -15.88
CA ALA A 120 -3.72 4.02 -15.00
C ALA A 120 -2.50 4.52 -15.77
N GLN A 121 -2.10 3.84 -16.86
CA GLN A 121 -1.01 4.28 -17.74
C GLN A 121 -1.30 5.61 -18.42
N LYS A 122 -2.56 5.84 -18.84
CA LYS A 122 -2.97 7.13 -19.40
C LYS A 122 -2.83 8.25 -18.35
N ALA A 123 -3.41 8.04 -17.16
CA ALA A 123 -3.32 9.01 -16.07
C ALA A 123 -1.88 9.28 -15.63
N MET A 124 -1.04 8.24 -15.59
CA MET A 124 0.39 8.35 -15.34
C MET A 124 1.08 9.22 -16.40
N GLY A 125 0.80 8.98 -17.68
CA GLY A 125 1.36 9.76 -18.78
C GLY A 125 1.05 11.25 -18.65
N ASP A 126 -0.21 11.58 -18.37
CA ASP A 126 -0.66 12.96 -18.16
C ASP A 126 0.03 13.59 -16.92
N SER A 127 0.11 12.84 -15.81
CA SER A 127 0.77 13.32 -14.57
C SER A 127 2.27 13.53 -14.72
N ARG A 128 2.94 12.68 -15.52
CA ARG A 128 4.40 12.71 -15.67
C ARG A 128 4.84 13.94 -16.44
N VAL A 129 4.16 14.29 -17.53
CA VAL A 129 4.44 15.50 -18.30
C VAL A 129 4.32 16.75 -17.41
N TYR A 130 3.29 16.77 -16.55
CA TYR A 130 3.03 17.88 -15.66
C TYR A 130 4.03 17.97 -14.49
N GLY A 131 4.44 16.84 -13.93
CA GLY A 131 5.51 16.75 -12.92
C GLY A 131 6.88 17.14 -13.47
N GLU A 132 7.28 16.59 -14.63
CA GLU A 132 8.54 16.92 -15.30
C GLU A 132 8.62 18.42 -15.63
N THR A 133 7.56 18.99 -16.21
CA THR A 133 7.52 20.42 -16.54
C THR A 133 7.71 21.29 -15.30
N SER A 134 7.05 20.93 -14.19
CA SER A 134 7.21 21.65 -12.91
C SER A 134 8.62 21.55 -12.36
N ASN A 135 9.28 20.39 -12.50
CA ASN A 135 10.65 20.20 -12.05
C ASN A 135 11.68 20.98 -12.87
N THR A 136 11.44 21.19 -14.18
CA THR A 136 12.38 21.98 -15.02
C THR A 136 12.61 23.40 -14.50
N VAL A 137 11.62 23.98 -13.81
CA VAL A 137 11.76 25.32 -13.19
C VAL A 137 12.80 25.28 -12.08
N PHE A 138 12.72 24.28 -11.19
CA PHE A 138 13.65 24.13 -10.06
C PHE A 138 15.04 23.68 -10.51
N GLU A 139 15.13 22.87 -11.57
CA GLU A 139 16.41 22.47 -12.18
C GLU A 139 17.14 23.67 -12.78
N LYS A 140 16.45 24.52 -13.55
CA LYS A 140 17.04 25.75 -14.12
C LYS A 140 17.41 26.77 -13.05
N ALA A 141 16.64 26.85 -11.97
CA ALA A 141 16.96 27.67 -10.81
C ALA A 141 18.16 27.13 -10.01
N GLU A 142 18.61 25.88 -10.27
CA GLU A 142 19.63 25.16 -9.50
C GLU A 142 19.32 25.10 -8.00
N THR A 143 18.04 24.84 -7.68
CA THR A 143 17.58 24.78 -6.28
C THR A 143 18.19 23.57 -5.58
N LYS A 144 18.76 23.78 -4.40
CA LYS A 144 19.37 22.71 -3.58
C LYS A 144 18.67 22.62 -2.22
N PRO A 145 18.56 21.41 -1.65
CA PRO A 145 18.04 21.25 -0.30
C PRO A 145 18.97 21.94 0.71
N LEU A 146 18.37 22.57 1.73
CA LEU A 146 19.10 23.17 2.85
C LEU A 146 19.63 22.07 3.78
N GLU A 147 20.89 22.17 4.21
CA GLU A 147 21.53 21.18 5.08
C GLU A 147 21.13 21.33 6.56
N ASP A 148 20.62 22.50 6.96
CA ASP A 148 20.43 22.86 8.37
C ASP A 148 19.12 22.37 9.01
N LYS A 149 18.14 21.88 8.23
CA LYS A 149 16.83 21.44 8.76
C LYS A 149 16.53 19.97 8.45
N LYS A 150 15.58 19.41 9.20
CA LYS A 150 15.12 18.03 9.02
C LYS A 150 14.52 17.82 7.63
N THR A 151 14.71 16.60 7.12
CA THR A 151 14.09 16.15 5.86
C THR A 151 12.82 15.37 6.17
N LEU A 152 11.78 15.60 5.38
CA LEU A 152 10.55 14.82 5.45
C LEU A 152 10.55 13.76 4.33
N LEU A 153 10.42 12.49 4.69
CA LEU A 153 10.28 11.39 3.74
C LEU A 153 8.80 11.06 3.55
N VAL A 154 8.26 11.33 2.36
CA VAL A 154 6.88 10.95 2.02
C VAL A 154 6.92 9.66 1.21
N VAL A 155 6.35 8.58 1.73
CA VAL A 155 6.35 7.27 1.07
C VAL A 155 5.03 7.06 0.34
N ALA A 156 5.05 7.13 -1.00
CA ALA A 156 3.89 6.91 -1.85
C ALA A 156 3.65 5.42 -2.12
N SER A 157 2.76 4.82 -1.33
CA SER A 157 2.37 3.41 -1.43
C SER A 157 0.85 3.28 -1.58
N SER A 158 0.30 2.10 -1.30
CA SER A 158 -1.15 1.87 -1.31
C SER A 158 -1.61 0.88 -0.25
N ASP A 159 -2.92 0.74 -0.11
CA ASP A 159 -3.56 -0.15 0.87
C ASP A 159 -3.75 -1.58 0.35
N LYS A 160 -3.80 -1.76 -0.97
CA LYS A 160 -4.18 -3.03 -1.59
C LYS A 160 -2.97 -3.95 -1.72
N GLY A 161 -3.11 -5.18 -1.23
CA GLY A 161 -2.11 -6.24 -1.41
C GLY A 161 -2.15 -6.92 -2.78
N LEU A 162 -1.54 -8.11 -2.84
CA LEU A 162 -1.50 -8.99 -4.00
C LEU A 162 -0.84 -8.37 -5.25
N CYS A 163 0.07 -7.41 -5.04
CA CYS A 163 0.80 -6.68 -6.09
C CYS A 163 2.29 -7.00 -6.11
N GLY A 164 2.68 -8.23 -5.71
CA GLY A 164 4.07 -8.65 -5.68
C GLY A 164 4.91 -7.88 -4.65
N GLY A 165 6.12 -7.45 -5.07
CA GLY A 165 7.14 -6.87 -4.20
C GLY A 165 7.14 -5.34 -4.07
N ILE A 166 6.12 -4.65 -4.59
CA ILE A 166 6.03 -3.17 -4.63
C ILE A 166 6.29 -2.53 -3.26
N HIS A 167 5.50 -2.90 -2.23
CA HIS A 167 5.60 -2.26 -0.91
C HIS A 167 6.88 -2.63 -0.18
N SER A 168 7.35 -3.88 -0.33
CA SER A 168 8.59 -4.34 0.29
C SER A 168 9.82 -3.68 -0.32
N GLY A 169 9.84 -3.50 -1.64
CA GLY A 169 10.90 -2.80 -2.35
C GLY A 169 10.96 -1.34 -1.93
N LEU A 170 9.81 -0.67 -1.90
CA LEU A 170 9.69 0.72 -1.46
C LEU A 170 10.14 0.90 0.00
N SER A 171 9.64 0.08 0.93
CA SER A 171 10.02 0.18 2.35
C SER A 171 11.49 -0.19 2.61
N LYS A 172 12.11 -1.01 1.75
CA LYS A 172 13.56 -1.27 1.80
C LYS A 172 14.35 -0.05 1.32
N ALA A 173 13.91 0.61 0.25
CA ALA A 173 14.53 1.84 -0.24
C ALA A 173 14.40 2.98 0.78
N THR A 174 13.23 3.16 1.39
CA THR A 174 13.03 4.14 2.47
C THR A 174 13.98 3.90 3.65
N ARG A 175 14.16 2.64 4.07
CA ARG A 175 15.11 2.32 5.14
C ARG A 175 16.55 2.63 4.78
N ARG A 176 16.95 2.48 3.51
CA ARG A 176 18.28 2.88 3.04
C ARG A 176 18.46 4.40 3.13
N ILE A 177 17.45 5.17 2.70
CA ILE A 177 17.48 6.63 2.79
C ILE A 177 17.50 7.09 4.27
N LEU A 178 16.77 6.42 5.15
CA LEU A 178 16.81 6.71 6.60
C LEU A 178 18.18 6.44 7.24
N GLN A 179 18.99 5.55 6.69
CA GLN A 179 20.37 5.35 7.16
C GLN A 179 21.27 6.53 6.79
N GLU A 180 21.01 7.16 5.64
CA GLU A 180 21.71 8.35 5.18
C GLU A 180 21.22 9.60 5.93
N TYR A 181 19.93 9.66 6.27
CA TYR A 181 19.30 10.78 6.97
C TYR A 181 18.55 10.32 8.24
N PRO A 182 19.25 10.05 9.35
CA PRO A 182 18.68 9.42 10.55
C PRO A 182 17.67 10.28 11.32
N GLU A 183 17.75 11.61 11.21
CA GLU A 183 16.86 12.58 11.86
C GLU A 183 15.57 12.88 11.06
N SER A 184 15.31 12.13 9.99
CA SER A 184 14.18 12.38 9.09
C SER A 184 12.86 11.84 9.64
N ASP A 185 11.82 12.63 9.45
CA ASP A 185 10.44 12.22 9.73
C ASP A 185 9.84 11.52 8.51
N ILE A 186 8.85 10.66 8.75
CA ILE A 186 8.20 9.85 7.72
C ILE A 186 6.70 10.13 7.72
N VAL A 187 6.19 10.46 6.54
CA VAL A 187 4.77 10.45 6.22
C VAL A 187 4.51 9.29 5.28
N VAL A 188 3.55 8.43 5.60
CA VAL A 188 3.24 7.26 4.77
C VAL A 188 1.87 7.40 4.11
N LEU A 189 1.85 7.28 2.79
CA LEU A 189 0.62 7.16 2.01
C LEU A 189 0.31 5.67 1.83
N GLY A 190 -0.73 5.20 2.51
CA GLY A 190 -1.20 3.82 2.44
C GLY A 190 -0.76 2.92 3.60
N GLU A 191 -1.60 1.94 3.92
CA GLU A 191 -1.48 1.06 5.09
C GLU A 191 -0.36 0.01 4.94
N LYS A 192 -0.05 -0.44 3.72
CA LYS A 192 0.93 -1.53 3.52
C LYS A 192 2.36 -1.12 3.84
N ALA A 193 2.76 0.07 3.42
CA ALA A 193 4.07 0.62 3.79
C ALA A 193 4.09 1.00 5.28
N LYS A 194 2.98 1.55 5.80
CA LYS A 194 2.87 1.91 7.23
C LYS A 194 3.16 0.70 8.11
N ALA A 195 2.52 -0.44 7.85
CA ALA A 195 2.71 -1.65 8.64
C ALA A 195 4.15 -2.21 8.59
N GLN A 196 4.90 -1.94 7.53
CA GLN A 196 6.31 -2.36 7.42
C GLN A 196 7.25 -1.39 8.14
N LEU A 197 7.07 -0.08 7.91
CA LEU A 197 7.93 0.97 8.48
C LEU A 197 7.67 1.20 9.97
N SER A 198 6.44 1.03 10.45
CA SER A 198 6.11 1.19 11.88
C SER A 198 6.78 0.13 12.76
N ARG A 199 7.17 -1.02 12.20
CA ARG A 199 7.89 -2.07 12.93
C ARG A 199 9.37 -1.75 13.11
N THR A 200 9.96 -1.04 12.16
CA THR A 200 11.40 -0.73 12.17
C THR A 200 11.70 0.67 12.69
N ASN A 201 10.83 1.63 12.40
CA ASN A 201 11.03 3.06 12.69
C ASN A 201 9.75 3.68 13.26
N PRO A 202 9.25 3.22 14.43
CA PRO A 202 8.02 3.74 15.01
C PRO A 202 8.11 5.22 15.38
N ASN A 203 9.28 5.65 15.87
CA ASN A 203 9.47 7.01 16.38
C ASN A 203 9.58 8.07 15.27
N ALA A 204 9.95 7.67 14.06
CA ALA A 204 10.09 8.58 12.92
C ALA A 204 8.76 8.79 12.17
N LEU A 205 7.72 7.98 12.46
CA LEU A 205 6.45 8.06 11.75
C LEU A 205 5.56 9.15 12.35
N VAL A 206 5.39 10.25 11.63
CA VAL A 206 4.63 11.43 12.10
C VAL A 206 3.17 11.36 11.67
N LEU A 207 2.92 11.02 10.39
CA LEU A 207 1.58 11.00 9.82
C LEU A 207 1.40 9.80 8.90
N SER A 208 0.17 9.29 8.83
CA SER A 208 -0.18 8.22 7.91
C SER A 208 -1.57 8.42 7.32
N PHE A 209 -1.69 8.20 6.03
CA PHE A 209 -2.97 8.25 5.31
C PHE A 209 -3.42 6.83 4.95
N ALA A 210 -4.71 6.58 5.10
CA ALA A 210 -5.38 5.34 4.70
C ALA A 210 -6.39 5.63 3.60
N ASN A 211 -6.82 4.58 2.87
CA ASN A 211 -7.70 4.66 1.71
C ASN A 211 -7.11 5.46 0.54
N VAL A 212 -5.79 5.37 0.35
CA VAL A 212 -5.07 6.05 -0.72
C VAL A 212 -4.94 5.12 -1.94
N CYS A 213 -5.07 5.69 -3.14
CA CYS A 213 -4.89 4.96 -4.42
C CYS A 213 -5.84 3.76 -4.61
N LYS A 214 -7.07 3.83 -4.06
CA LYS A 214 -8.09 2.80 -4.30
C LYS A 214 -8.51 2.78 -5.77
N ASP A 215 -8.76 3.95 -6.33
CA ASP A 215 -9.00 4.19 -7.74
C ASP A 215 -7.84 5.04 -8.29
N ILE A 216 -7.95 5.47 -9.55
CA ILE A 216 -6.92 6.33 -10.16
C ILE A 216 -6.86 7.62 -9.35
N PRO A 217 -5.69 7.98 -8.78
CA PRO A 217 -5.56 9.15 -7.92
C PRO A 217 -5.89 10.42 -8.71
N THR A 218 -6.56 11.36 -8.05
CA THR A 218 -6.90 12.66 -8.61
C THR A 218 -6.03 13.75 -7.99
N PHE A 219 -5.96 14.91 -8.64
CA PHE A 219 -5.23 16.06 -8.09
C PHE A 219 -5.82 16.53 -6.74
N ALA A 220 -7.15 16.41 -6.57
CA ALA A 220 -7.82 16.74 -5.32
C ALA A 220 -7.35 15.86 -4.14
N ASP A 221 -7.07 14.58 -4.40
CA ASP A 221 -6.52 13.68 -3.38
C ASP A 221 -5.11 14.10 -2.96
N ALA A 222 -4.28 14.48 -3.93
CA ALA A 222 -2.92 14.96 -3.68
C ALA A 222 -2.91 16.30 -2.93
N GLN A 223 -3.81 17.22 -3.29
CA GLN A 223 -3.98 18.50 -2.59
C GLN A 223 -4.38 18.29 -1.13
N ALA A 224 -5.38 17.44 -0.86
CA ALA A 224 -5.81 17.16 0.51
C ALA A 224 -4.67 16.56 1.37
N ILE A 225 -3.78 15.77 0.77
CA ILE A 225 -2.59 15.25 1.45
C ILE A 225 -1.56 16.35 1.67
N ALA A 226 -1.32 17.20 0.66
CA ALA A 226 -0.39 18.32 0.75
C ALA A 226 -0.78 19.31 1.86
N ASP A 227 -2.07 19.66 1.97
CA ASP A 227 -2.60 20.56 2.99
C ASP A 227 -2.34 20.01 4.41
N GLN A 228 -2.50 18.70 4.60
CA GLN A 228 -2.23 18.04 5.88
C GLN A 228 -0.74 17.97 6.20
N ILE A 229 0.12 17.83 5.18
CA ILE A 229 1.58 17.90 5.35
C ILE A 229 2.01 19.33 5.69
N ALA A 230 1.38 20.35 5.09
CA ALA A 230 1.66 21.76 5.37
C ALA A 230 1.28 22.16 6.80
N LEU A 231 0.29 21.50 7.41
CA LEU A 231 -0.13 21.73 8.80
C LEU A 231 0.85 21.16 9.86
N LEU A 232 1.87 20.41 9.44
CA LEU A 232 2.85 19.85 10.38
C LEU A 232 3.60 20.98 11.10
N PRO A 233 3.81 20.88 12.43
CA PRO A 233 4.40 21.95 13.23
C PRO A 233 5.92 22.10 13.01
N THR A 234 6.55 21.11 12.39
CA THR A 234 7.98 21.05 12.12
C THR A 234 8.29 21.65 10.76
N ASP A 235 9.22 22.59 10.73
CA ASP A 235 9.70 23.18 9.49
C ASP A 235 10.77 22.29 8.84
N TYR A 236 10.46 21.80 7.64
CA TYR A 236 11.28 20.84 6.91
C TYR A 236 12.08 21.55 5.81
N ALA A 237 13.39 21.28 5.71
CA ALA A 237 14.26 21.85 4.67
C ALA A 237 13.90 21.33 3.28
N SER A 238 13.61 20.02 3.19
CA SER A 238 13.27 19.34 1.94
C SER A 238 12.28 18.21 2.21
N VAL A 239 11.37 18.02 1.26
CA VAL A 239 10.42 16.91 1.27
C VAL A 239 10.84 15.95 0.15
N LYS A 240 11.31 14.76 0.51
CA LYS A 240 11.67 13.71 -0.45
C LYS A 240 10.52 12.73 -0.58
N ILE A 241 9.86 12.74 -1.73
CA ILE A 241 8.76 11.84 -2.06
C ILE A 241 9.34 10.58 -2.71
N ILE A 242 9.22 9.46 -2.02
CA ILE A 242 9.70 8.15 -2.45
C ILE A 242 8.53 7.40 -3.10
N TYR A 243 8.66 7.04 -4.36
CA TYR A 243 7.63 6.31 -5.12
C TYR A 243 8.27 5.26 -6.02
N ASN A 244 7.44 4.43 -6.67
CA ASN A 244 7.94 3.45 -7.64
C ASN A 244 7.84 4.05 -9.05
N LYS A 245 9.00 4.28 -9.68
CA LYS A 245 9.12 4.76 -11.04
C LYS A 245 8.81 3.65 -12.04
N TRP A 246 7.98 3.98 -13.02
CA TRP A 246 7.61 3.08 -14.10
C TRP A 246 8.71 3.06 -15.17
N LEU A 247 9.36 1.90 -15.34
CA LEU A 247 10.29 1.65 -16.45
C LEU A 247 9.58 0.93 -17.59
N ASN A 248 9.01 -0.24 -17.32
CA ASN A 248 8.29 -1.04 -18.29
C ASN A 248 7.16 -1.82 -17.61
N ALA A 249 6.40 -2.61 -18.37
CA ALA A 249 5.27 -3.36 -17.81
C ALA A 249 5.64 -4.44 -16.77
N GLN A 250 6.91 -4.82 -16.66
CA GLN A 250 7.39 -5.86 -15.74
C GLN A 250 8.27 -5.31 -14.61
N SER A 251 8.97 -4.20 -14.86
CA SER A 251 10.01 -3.63 -14.02
C SER A 251 9.65 -2.21 -13.58
N TYR A 252 9.89 -1.96 -12.31
CA TYR A 252 9.74 -0.69 -11.63
C TYR A 252 10.87 -0.55 -10.63
N GLU A 253 11.27 0.68 -10.34
CA GLU A 253 12.35 0.96 -9.41
C GLU A 253 11.94 2.06 -8.42
N PRO A 254 12.32 1.95 -7.13
CA PRO A 254 12.11 3.04 -6.19
C PRO A 254 12.92 4.27 -6.61
N ALA A 255 12.24 5.39 -6.82
CA ALA A 255 12.84 6.68 -7.14
C ALA A 255 12.40 7.74 -6.12
N THR A 256 13.11 8.86 -6.10
CA THR A 256 12.81 10.02 -5.27
C THR A 256 12.54 11.22 -6.13
N VAL A 257 11.54 12.01 -5.74
CA VAL A 257 11.29 13.36 -6.26
C VAL A 257 11.37 14.30 -5.08
N GLU A 258 12.11 15.38 -5.24
CA GLU A 258 12.29 16.39 -4.20
C GLU A 258 11.27 17.51 -4.39
N ALA A 259 10.67 17.94 -3.28
CA ALA A 259 9.93 19.19 -3.18
C ALA A 259 10.68 20.10 -2.20
N TYR A 260 11.04 21.29 -2.67
CA TYR A 260 11.88 22.23 -1.94
C TYR A 260 11.06 23.11 -1.00
N SER A 261 11.69 23.57 0.08
CA SER A 261 11.13 24.59 0.96
C SER A 261 11.22 25.98 0.32
N GLU A 262 10.40 26.90 0.79
CA GLU A 262 10.41 28.30 0.36
C GLU A 262 11.81 28.93 0.49
N GLU A 263 12.47 28.75 1.64
CA GLU A 263 13.82 29.25 1.86
C GLU A 263 14.86 28.66 0.89
N ALA A 264 14.70 27.40 0.50
CA ALA A 264 15.59 26.75 -0.46
C ALA A 264 15.42 27.36 -1.87
N ILE A 265 14.18 27.69 -2.24
CA ILE A 265 13.86 28.32 -3.53
C ILE A 265 14.43 29.75 -3.57
N THR A 266 14.25 30.55 -2.51
CA THR A 266 14.78 31.92 -2.45
C THR A 266 16.31 31.98 -2.47
N LYS A 267 16.98 30.99 -1.87
CA LYS A 267 18.45 30.89 -1.85
C LYS A 267 19.06 30.26 -3.11
N SER A 268 18.25 29.88 -4.09
CA SER A 268 18.74 29.23 -5.30
C SER A 268 19.55 30.19 -6.18
N ALA A 269 20.58 29.67 -6.85
CA ALA A 269 21.60 30.49 -7.50
C ALA A 269 21.07 31.32 -8.67
N ASN A 270 20.10 30.76 -9.42
CA ASN A 270 19.57 31.36 -10.64
C ASN A 270 18.13 31.89 -10.48
N ILE A 271 17.62 32.05 -9.25
CA ILE A 271 16.25 32.54 -9.03
C ILE A 271 16.03 33.95 -9.60
N SER A 272 17.06 34.79 -9.58
CA SER A 272 17.04 36.16 -10.11
C SER A 272 16.81 36.25 -11.62
N SER A 273 16.97 35.13 -12.35
CA SER A 273 16.64 35.05 -13.77
C SER A 273 15.15 34.95 -14.04
N PHE A 274 14.34 34.69 -13.01
CA PHE A 274 12.89 34.60 -13.11
C PHE A 274 12.24 35.88 -12.58
N GLU A 275 11.31 36.44 -13.33
CA GLU A 275 10.49 37.57 -12.89
C GLU A 275 9.36 37.06 -11.99
N ILE A 276 9.61 36.97 -10.67
CA ILE A 276 8.67 36.44 -9.68
C ILE A 276 8.38 37.53 -8.64
N ASP A 277 7.10 37.65 -8.25
CA ASP A 277 6.70 38.44 -7.09
C ASP A 277 6.87 37.62 -5.80
N ASP A 278 7.42 38.21 -4.74
CA ASP A 278 7.74 37.51 -3.49
C ASP A 278 6.50 36.82 -2.88
N GLN A 279 5.31 37.41 -3.06
CA GLN A 279 4.05 36.83 -2.58
C GLN A 279 3.63 35.55 -3.32
N ALA A 280 4.10 35.35 -4.55
CA ALA A 280 3.77 34.19 -5.36
C ALA A 280 4.59 32.94 -4.99
N LEU A 281 5.69 33.11 -4.27
CA LEU A 281 6.64 32.03 -3.99
C LEU A 281 6.08 30.98 -3.00
N ALA A 282 5.35 31.43 -1.99
CA ALA A 282 4.63 30.55 -1.07
C ALA A 282 3.58 29.69 -1.81
N ASN A 283 2.77 30.32 -2.66
CA ASN A 283 1.76 29.63 -3.48
C ASN A 283 2.41 28.62 -4.44
N LEU A 284 3.55 28.98 -5.04
CA LEU A 284 4.32 28.09 -5.92
C LEU A 284 4.81 26.86 -5.16
N ARG A 285 5.32 27.03 -3.93
CA ARG A 285 5.79 25.93 -3.08
C ARG A 285 4.66 24.96 -2.73
N GLU A 286 3.50 25.47 -2.32
CA GLU A 286 2.34 24.62 -1.99
C GLU A 286 1.85 23.84 -3.21
N TYR A 287 1.74 24.52 -4.35
CA TYR A 287 1.34 23.90 -5.60
C TYR A 287 2.37 22.88 -6.11
N ALA A 288 3.66 23.17 -6.00
CA ALA A 288 4.73 22.27 -6.40
C ALA A 288 4.73 20.98 -5.56
N LEU A 289 4.48 21.08 -4.26
CA LEU A 289 4.33 19.92 -3.38
C LEU A 289 3.14 19.05 -3.81
N ALA A 290 1.97 19.67 -4.01
CA ALA A 290 0.77 18.94 -4.45
C ALA A 290 0.98 18.26 -5.81
N ASN A 291 1.66 18.93 -6.75
CA ASN A 291 1.98 18.38 -8.05
C ASN A 291 2.95 17.18 -7.98
N SER A 292 4.05 17.32 -7.24
CA SER A 292 5.01 16.22 -7.05
C SER A 292 4.38 15.02 -6.36
N LEU A 293 3.45 15.22 -5.42
CA LEU A 293 2.64 14.15 -4.82
C LEU A 293 1.71 13.50 -5.84
N PHE A 294 1.01 14.28 -6.65
CA PHE A 294 0.11 13.77 -7.69
C PHE A 294 0.88 12.90 -8.70
N TRP A 295 2.04 13.36 -9.18
CA TRP A 295 2.90 12.58 -10.06
C TRP A 295 3.35 11.27 -9.42
N ALA A 296 3.87 11.33 -8.19
CA ALA A 296 4.32 10.14 -7.46
C ALA A 296 3.19 9.13 -7.22
N MET A 297 1.98 9.60 -6.89
CA MET A 297 0.81 8.75 -6.65
C MET A 297 0.30 8.09 -7.94
N ALA A 298 0.18 8.86 -9.03
CA ALA A 298 -0.31 8.34 -10.31
C ALA A 298 0.65 7.29 -10.91
N GLU A 299 1.95 7.57 -10.86
CA GLU A 299 2.98 6.65 -11.33
C GLU A 299 3.10 5.41 -10.43
N GLY A 300 3.08 5.60 -9.12
CA GLY A 300 3.06 4.51 -8.15
C GLY A 300 1.84 3.58 -8.31
N HIS A 301 0.65 4.16 -8.58
CA HIS A 301 -0.57 3.39 -8.83
C HIS A 301 -0.48 2.55 -10.12
N ALA A 302 0.08 3.11 -11.21
CA ALA A 302 0.30 2.35 -12.44
C ALA A 302 1.25 1.15 -12.21
N CYS A 303 2.36 1.38 -11.51
CA CYS A 303 3.31 0.33 -11.10
C CYS A 303 2.64 -0.78 -10.30
N GLU A 304 1.81 -0.43 -9.30
CA GLU A 304 1.07 -1.38 -8.47
C GLU A 304 0.13 -2.26 -9.31
N ILE A 305 -0.64 -1.65 -10.21
CA ILE A 305 -1.61 -2.37 -11.06
C ILE A 305 -0.90 -3.34 -12.00
N SER A 306 0.25 -2.95 -12.55
CA SER A 306 1.03 -3.85 -13.40
C SER A 306 1.66 -4.99 -12.62
N ALA A 307 2.24 -4.71 -11.46
CA ALA A 307 2.80 -5.73 -10.59
C ALA A 307 1.72 -6.72 -10.11
N ARG A 308 0.50 -6.23 -9.83
CA ARG A 308 -0.67 -7.08 -9.54
C ARG A 308 -1.03 -7.97 -10.72
N ARG A 309 -1.09 -7.44 -11.94
CA ARG A 309 -1.37 -8.24 -13.14
C ARG A 309 -0.35 -9.37 -13.29
N ASN A 310 0.93 -9.08 -13.11
CA ASN A 310 2.01 -10.06 -13.23
C ASN A 310 1.97 -11.10 -12.09
N ALA A 311 1.69 -10.68 -10.86
CA ALA A 311 1.52 -11.58 -9.73
C ALA A 311 0.33 -12.54 -9.93
N MET A 312 -0.79 -12.04 -10.46
CA MET A 312 -1.97 -12.86 -10.76
C MET A 312 -1.72 -13.83 -11.92
N GLU A 313 -0.98 -13.41 -12.94
CA GLU A 313 -0.59 -14.30 -14.04
C GLU A 313 0.27 -15.47 -13.55
N ASN A 314 1.28 -15.19 -12.73
CA ASN A 314 2.13 -16.23 -12.15
C ASN A 314 1.33 -17.14 -11.21
N ALA A 315 0.41 -16.57 -10.41
CA ALA A 315 -0.46 -17.36 -9.54
C ALA A 315 -1.40 -18.29 -10.34
N SER A 316 -1.95 -17.84 -11.47
CA SER A 316 -2.78 -18.67 -12.36
C SER A 316 -1.98 -19.79 -13.01
N LYS A 317 -0.77 -19.53 -13.50
CA LYS A 317 0.12 -20.55 -14.07
C LYS A 317 0.47 -21.63 -13.03
N ASN A 318 0.88 -21.20 -11.83
CA ASN A 318 1.19 -22.10 -10.72
C ASN A 318 -0.02 -22.94 -10.28
N ALA A 319 -1.22 -22.35 -10.29
CA ALA A 319 -2.46 -23.08 -10.00
C ALA A 319 -2.74 -24.15 -11.08
N GLY A 320 -2.57 -23.83 -12.37
CA GLY A 320 -2.72 -24.79 -13.47
C GLY A 320 -1.77 -25.99 -13.34
N GLU A 321 -0.49 -25.77 -13.04
CA GLU A 321 0.47 -26.84 -12.76
C GLU A 321 0.04 -27.72 -11.58
N MET A 322 -0.48 -27.09 -10.52
CA MET A 322 -0.95 -27.79 -9.33
C MET A 322 -2.19 -28.64 -9.65
N ILE A 323 -3.13 -28.12 -10.44
CA ILE A 323 -4.32 -28.86 -10.88
C ILE A 323 -3.91 -30.13 -11.63
N ASN A 324 -2.97 -30.04 -12.56
CA ASN A 324 -2.48 -31.18 -13.31
C ASN A 324 -1.88 -32.26 -12.38
N LYS A 325 -1.05 -31.86 -11.42
CA LYS A 325 -0.45 -32.78 -10.43
C LYS A 325 -1.52 -33.46 -9.57
N PHE A 326 -2.47 -32.69 -9.03
CA PHE A 326 -3.54 -33.25 -8.20
C PHE A 326 -4.53 -34.11 -9.00
N GLN A 327 -4.71 -33.84 -10.28
CA GLN A 327 -5.56 -34.66 -11.15
C GLN A 327 -4.95 -36.04 -11.42
N ILE A 328 -3.64 -36.11 -11.64
CA ILE A 328 -2.93 -37.41 -11.75
C ILE A 328 -3.02 -38.18 -10.44
N LEU A 329 -2.79 -37.51 -9.30
CA LEU A 329 -2.91 -38.12 -7.98
C LEU A 329 -4.33 -38.62 -7.68
N TYR A 330 -5.35 -37.84 -8.04
CA TYR A 330 -6.76 -38.20 -7.88
C TYR A 330 -7.09 -39.47 -8.67
N ASN A 331 -6.71 -39.54 -9.94
CA ASN A 331 -6.96 -40.71 -10.77
C ASN A 331 -6.24 -41.96 -10.23
N ARG A 332 -4.99 -41.82 -9.78
CA ARG A 332 -4.24 -42.90 -9.15
C ARG A 332 -4.92 -43.41 -7.88
N GLN A 333 -5.35 -42.51 -6.99
CA GLN A 333 -6.01 -42.90 -5.75
C GLN A 333 -7.40 -43.50 -6.00
N ARG A 334 -8.13 -42.98 -6.99
CA ARG A 334 -9.41 -43.55 -7.42
C ARG A 334 -9.24 -44.98 -7.92
N GLN A 335 -8.22 -45.24 -8.73
CA GLN A 335 -7.91 -46.59 -9.19
C GLN A 335 -7.54 -47.50 -8.03
N ALA A 336 -6.67 -47.05 -7.12
CA ALA A 336 -6.29 -47.81 -5.93
C ALA A 336 -7.50 -48.17 -5.04
N ALA A 337 -8.44 -47.24 -4.87
CA ALA A 337 -9.68 -47.48 -4.13
C ALA A 337 -10.56 -48.54 -4.83
N ILE A 338 -10.79 -48.41 -6.14
CA ILE A 338 -11.57 -49.39 -6.92
C ILE A 338 -10.93 -50.78 -6.84
N THR A 339 -9.60 -50.88 -6.98
CA THR A 339 -8.92 -52.17 -6.87
C THR A 339 -8.95 -52.74 -5.46
N GLY A 340 -8.88 -51.89 -4.43
CA GLY A 340 -9.00 -52.31 -3.03
C GLY A 340 -10.38 -52.89 -2.74
N GLU A 341 -11.44 -52.16 -3.11
CA GLU A 341 -12.84 -52.62 -2.97
C GLU A 341 -13.08 -53.93 -3.73
N LEU A 342 -12.54 -54.06 -4.95
CA LEU A 342 -12.69 -55.27 -5.76
C LEU A 342 -11.96 -56.49 -5.14
N VAL A 343 -10.76 -56.29 -4.60
CA VAL A 343 -10.02 -57.35 -3.90
C VAL A 343 -10.76 -57.79 -2.64
N GLU A 344 -11.31 -56.86 -1.86
CA GLU A 344 -12.12 -57.17 -0.68
C GLU A 344 -13.35 -58.02 -1.02
N ILE A 345 -14.05 -57.69 -2.12
CA ILE A 345 -15.20 -58.47 -2.61
C ILE A 345 -14.78 -59.89 -3.01
N ILE A 346 -13.70 -60.03 -3.78
CA ILE A 346 -13.22 -61.35 -4.23
C ILE A 346 -12.77 -62.20 -3.05
N THR A 347 -11.98 -61.64 -2.13
CA THR A 347 -11.50 -62.37 -0.93
C THR A 347 -12.67 -62.79 -0.03
N GLY A 348 -13.69 -61.94 0.13
CA GLY A 348 -14.90 -62.30 0.88
C GLY A 348 -15.71 -63.41 0.21
N ALA A 349 -15.84 -63.37 -1.12
CA ALA A 349 -16.54 -64.39 -1.90
C ALA A 349 -15.83 -65.75 -1.85
N THR A 350 -14.51 -65.79 -2.02
CA THR A 350 -13.72 -67.04 -1.93
C THR A 350 -13.74 -67.63 -0.52
N ALA A 351 -13.58 -66.80 0.51
CA ALA A 351 -13.61 -67.27 1.90
C ALA A 351 -14.98 -67.87 2.30
N SER A 352 -16.06 -67.43 1.66
CA SER A 352 -17.41 -67.96 1.90
C SER A 352 -17.72 -69.22 1.10
N ALA A 353 -16.95 -69.49 0.03
CA ALA A 353 -17.12 -70.68 -0.81
C ALA A 353 -16.30 -71.90 -0.30
N ASP A 354 -15.23 -71.63 0.46
CA ASP A 354 -14.36 -72.66 1.06
C ASP A 354 -14.83 -73.12 2.46
N MET A 355 -15.96 -72.58 2.96
CA MET A 355 -16.69 -73.07 4.14
C MET A 355 -17.92 -73.86 3.71
#